data_AF-A0A3C1B135-F1
#
_entry.id   AF-A0A3C1B135-F1
#
_cell.length_a   1.000
_cell.length_b   1.000
_cell.length_c   1.000
_cell.angle_alpha   90.00
_cell.angle_beta   90.00
_cell.angle_gamma   90.00
#
_symmetry.space_group_name_H-M   'P 1'
#
loop_
_entity.id
_entity.type
_entity.pdbx_description
1 polymer ?
#
loop_
_entity_poly.entity_id
_entity_poly.type
_entity_poly.pdbx_seq_one_letter_code
_entity_poly.pdbx_strand_id
1 'polypeptide(L)'
;ASVGVQVPTWTQYLAHIFIPQLIYVFLTVLVIDLFFKPDEEIQSKAFFKSELVSFGKMSKAEKMIAVISIILIALIATSSWHGISIGWLFVFAAVIMMLPGINLVKQEDVKQINYTFILFVVACLTIGIVSVSMGVGQFIANAFLNIINGSLIQTITGVWGLGFLINFALTPLAAYSAFSAPIVSIAQGFSINPLPVIYTFIHALEQVVFPYEYAPVLIIFGYGMISMGRFAKYNIIRAIISLACILAIFIPYWKLIGLV
;
A
#
# COMPACT_ATOMS: atom_id res chain seq x y z
N ALA A 1 10.33 -16.77 15.17
CA ALA A 1 11.40 -17.79 15.21
C ALA A 1 12.17 -17.70 13.89
N SER A 2 13.50 -17.56 13.95
CA SER A 2 14.37 -17.36 12.79
C SER A 2 14.35 -18.58 11.89
N VAL A 3 13.63 -18.47 10.77
CA VAL A 3 13.50 -19.53 9.75
C VAL A 3 14.80 -19.60 8.95
N GLY A 4 15.92 -20.04 9.55
CA GLY A 4 17.17 -20.51 8.89
C GLY A 4 17.79 -19.72 7.72
N VAL A 5 17.27 -18.54 7.38
CA VAL A 5 17.59 -17.75 6.19
C VAL A 5 18.17 -16.45 6.69
N GLN A 6 19.36 -16.12 6.20
CA GLN A 6 19.99 -14.85 6.50
C GLN A 6 19.09 -13.73 5.94
N VAL A 7 18.58 -12.87 6.83
CA VAL A 7 17.83 -11.69 6.43
C VAL A 7 18.77 -10.82 5.58
N PRO A 8 18.38 -10.45 4.34
CA PRO A 8 19.23 -9.65 3.49
C PRO A 8 19.47 -8.29 4.14
N THR A 9 20.70 -7.79 4.04
CA THR A 9 20.98 -6.39 4.36
C THR A 9 20.23 -5.47 3.41
N TRP A 10 20.03 -4.22 3.80
CA TRP A 10 19.35 -3.23 2.96
C TRP A 10 20.00 -3.07 1.57
N THR A 11 21.33 -3.13 1.51
CA THR A 11 22.09 -3.04 0.25
C THR A 11 21.88 -4.27 -0.64
N GLN A 12 21.83 -5.47 -0.05
CA GLN A 12 21.51 -6.70 -0.78
C GLN A 12 20.07 -6.67 -1.29
N TYR A 13 19.11 -6.29 -0.45
CA TYR A 13 17.71 -6.15 -0.85
C TYR A 13 17.59 -5.20 -2.04
N LEU A 14 18.18 -4.00 -1.95
CA LEU A 14 18.21 -3.04 -3.03
C LEU A 14 18.83 -3.62 -4.30
N ALA A 15 20.00 -4.27 -4.20
CA ALA A 15 20.64 -4.89 -5.35
C ALA A 15 19.78 -5.98 -5.99
N HIS A 16 19.02 -6.77 -5.23
CA HIS A 16 18.21 -7.86 -5.78
C HIS A 16 16.95 -7.39 -6.52
N ILE A 17 16.46 -6.17 -6.26
CA ILE A 17 15.16 -5.71 -6.76
C ILE A 17 15.22 -4.41 -7.56
N PHE A 18 16.22 -3.56 -7.37
CA PHE A 18 16.19 -2.17 -7.85
C PHE A 18 15.96 -2.06 -9.36
N ILE A 19 16.76 -2.77 -10.15
CA ILE A 19 16.68 -2.72 -11.62
C ILE A 19 15.34 -3.25 -12.13
N PRO A 20 14.89 -4.47 -11.78
CA PRO A 20 13.61 -4.97 -12.26
C PRO A 20 12.42 -4.15 -11.72
N GLN A 21 12.51 -3.64 -10.49
CA GLN A 21 11.50 -2.75 -9.91
C GLN A 21 11.39 -1.43 -10.68
N LEU A 22 12.51 -0.83 -11.08
CA LEU A 22 12.51 0.41 -11.86
C LEU A 22 11.81 0.22 -13.21
N ILE A 23 12.05 -0.91 -13.88
CA ILE A 23 11.38 -1.25 -15.13
C ILE A 23 9.87 -1.43 -14.89
N TYR A 24 9.48 -2.15 -13.84
CA TYR A 24 8.08 -2.31 -13.47
C TYR A 24 7.39 -0.96 -13.21
N VAL A 25 8.01 -0.08 -12.42
CA VAL A 25 7.49 1.27 -12.15
C VAL A 25 7.31 2.05 -13.45
N PHE A 26 8.31 2.05 -14.33
CA PHE A 26 8.20 2.69 -15.64
C PHE A 26 7.02 2.16 -16.47
N LEU A 27 6.85 0.84 -16.55
CA LEU A 27 5.73 0.21 -17.26
C LEU A 27 4.38 0.59 -16.66
N THR A 28 4.28 0.65 -15.33
CA THR A 28 3.02 1.05 -14.67
C THR A 28 2.67 2.52 -14.87
N VAL A 29 3.66 3.42 -14.92
CA VAL A 29 3.47 4.83 -15.27
C VAL A 29 3.01 4.95 -16.71
N LEU A 30 3.65 4.23 -17.64
CA LEU A 30 3.27 4.22 -19.05
C LEU A 30 1.83 3.74 -19.25
N VAL A 31 1.37 2.76 -18.47
CA VAL A 31 -0.04 2.34 -18.48
C VAL A 31 -0.99 3.42 -17.99
N ILE A 32 -0.62 4.18 -16.94
CA ILE A 32 -1.41 5.33 -16.51
C ILE A 32 -1.54 6.34 -17.65
N ASP A 33 -0.43 6.71 -18.27
CA ASP A 33 -0.40 7.70 -19.35
C ASP A 33 -1.18 7.27 -20.61
N LEU A 34 -1.20 5.96 -20.90
CA LEU A 34 -1.94 5.42 -22.05
C LEU A 34 -3.45 5.29 -21.80
N PHE A 35 -3.86 4.80 -20.63
CA PHE A 35 -5.25 4.44 -20.35
C PHE A 35 -6.02 5.49 -19.53
N PHE A 36 -5.32 6.39 -18.84
CA PHE A 36 -5.90 7.34 -17.88
C PHE A 36 -5.32 8.73 -18.08
N LYS A 37 -5.35 9.21 -19.33
CA LYS A 37 -4.93 10.58 -19.66
C LYS A 37 -5.69 11.60 -18.80
N PRO A 38 -5.00 12.65 -18.30
CA PRO A 38 -5.67 13.72 -17.59
C PRO A 38 -6.64 14.44 -18.53
N ASP A 39 -7.83 14.73 -18.02
CA ASP A 39 -8.88 15.46 -18.77
C ASP A 39 -8.55 16.95 -18.91
N GLU A 40 -7.65 17.47 -18.06
CA GLU A 40 -7.20 18.86 -18.05
C GLU A 40 -5.71 18.99 -18.37
N GLU A 41 -5.34 20.05 -19.10
CA GLU A 41 -3.94 20.37 -19.37
C GLU A 41 -3.22 20.87 -18.11
N ILE A 42 -1.96 20.47 -17.95
CA ILE A 42 -1.13 20.92 -16.84
C ILE A 42 -0.87 22.43 -16.99
N GLN A 43 -1.36 23.20 -16.01
CA GLN A 43 -1.17 24.65 -15.96
C GLN A 43 0.32 25.03 -15.87
N SER A 44 0.67 26.17 -16.47
CA SER A 44 2.07 26.60 -16.55
C SER A 44 2.66 27.01 -15.19
N LYS A 45 4.00 27.00 -15.09
CA LYS A 45 4.71 27.57 -13.91
C LYS A 45 4.33 29.03 -13.64
N ALA A 46 3.94 29.79 -14.66
CA ALA A 46 3.50 31.17 -14.52
C ALA A 46 2.16 31.26 -13.77
N PHE A 47 1.23 30.34 -14.05
CA PHE A 47 -0.06 30.23 -13.35
C PHE A 47 0.15 29.97 -11.85
N PHE A 48 0.97 28.99 -11.47
CA PHE A 48 1.22 28.72 -10.05
C PHE A 48 1.94 29.88 -9.33
N LYS A 49 2.79 30.63 -10.03
CA LYS A 49 3.42 31.84 -9.48
C LYS A 49 2.41 32.97 -9.29
N SER A 50 1.51 33.20 -10.24
CA SER A 50 0.48 34.24 -10.09
C SER A 50 -0.47 33.89 -8.95
N GLU A 51 -0.84 32.61 -8.81
CA GLU A 51 -1.71 32.15 -7.73
C GLU A 51 -1.05 32.27 -6.36
N LEU A 52 0.25 31.97 -6.25
CA LEU A 52 0.99 32.19 -5.00
C LEU A 52 1.01 33.67 -4.59
N VAL A 53 1.15 34.57 -5.57
CA VAL A 53 1.11 36.02 -5.31
C VAL A 53 -0.31 36.47 -4.92
N SER A 54 -1.36 35.87 -5.49
CA SER A 54 -2.75 36.21 -5.19
C SER A 54 -3.15 35.84 -3.76
N PHE A 55 -2.61 34.74 -3.20
CA PHE A 55 -2.85 34.34 -1.80
C PHE A 55 -2.25 35.30 -0.75
N GLY A 56 -1.19 36.05 -1.08
CA GLY A 56 -0.59 37.03 -0.19
C GLY A 56 0.14 36.43 1.03
N LYS A 57 0.19 37.18 2.14
CA LYS A 57 0.85 36.72 3.39
C LYS A 57 -0.07 35.80 4.18
N MET A 58 0.51 34.77 4.81
CA MET A 58 -0.26 33.85 5.64
C MET A 58 -1.09 34.58 6.71
N SER A 59 -2.38 34.25 6.75
CA SER A 59 -3.32 34.75 7.74
C SER A 59 -2.99 34.21 9.14
N LYS A 60 -3.56 34.82 10.18
CA LYS A 60 -3.41 34.34 11.56
C LYS A 60 -3.94 32.91 11.72
N ALA A 61 -5.07 32.60 11.07
CA ALA A 61 -5.68 31.28 11.09
C ALA A 61 -4.76 30.23 10.44
N GLU A 62 -4.20 30.52 9.26
CA GLU A 62 -3.27 29.63 8.57
C GLU A 62 -2.01 29.36 9.39
N LYS A 63 -1.46 30.39 10.06
CA LYS A 63 -0.31 30.20 10.96
C LYS A 63 -0.65 29.29 12.13
N MET A 64 -1.84 29.46 12.72
CA MET A 64 -2.29 28.60 13.83
C MET A 64 -2.48 27.15 13.37
N ILE A 65 -3.10 26.93 12.21
CA ILE A 65 -3.22 25.59 11.61
C ILE A 65 -1.83 24.98 11.37
N ALA A 66 -0.91 25.75 10.79
CA ALA A 66 0.46 25.27 10.54
C ALA A 66 1.17 24.86 11.84
N VAL A 67 1.05 25.65 12.91
CA VAL A 67 1.62 25.32 14.23
C VAL A 67 1.00 24.04 14.79
N ILE A 68 -0.33 23.90 14.76
CA ILE A 68 -1.02 22.69 15.23
C ILE A 68 -0.57 21.46 14.42
N SER A 69 -0.45 21.59 13.10
CA SER A 69 0.03 20.52 12.22
C SER A 69 1.48 20.11 12.52
N ILE A 70 2.38 21.07 12.77
CA ILE A 70 3.77 20.78 13.15
C ILE A 70 3.82 20.03 14.49
N ILE A 71 3.03 20.47 15.48
CA ILE A 71 2.93 19.80 16.78
C ILE A 71 2.39 18.37 16.61
N LEU A 72 1.34 18.20 15.80
CA LEU A 72 0.78 16.88 15.51
C LEU A 72 1.81 15.95 14.86
N ILE A 73 2.57 16.43 13.87
CA ILE A 73 3.65 15.66 13.23
C ILE A 73 4.72 15.26 14.27
N ALA A 74 5.12 16.18 15.16
CA ALA A 74 6.08 15.88 16.21
C ALA A 74 5.56 14.83 17.20
N LEU A 75 4.28 14.88 17.57
CA LEU A 75 3.64 13.87 18.42
C LEU A 75 3.56 12.50 17.72
N ILE A 76 3.21 12.47 16.43
CA ILE A 76 3.22 11.22 15.65
C ILE A 76 4.64 10.64 15.60
N ALA A 77 5.65 11.46 15.35
CA ALA A 77 7.05 11.04 15.31
C ALA A 77 7.57 10.53 16.66
N THR A 78 7.03 11.05 17.78
CA THR A 78 7.38 10.64 19.15
C THR A 78 6.41 9.62 19.75
N SER A 79 5.51 9.06 18.94
CA SER A 79 4.48 8.10 19.39
C SER A 79 5.03 6.88 20.10
N SER A 80 6.22 6.42 19.72
CA SER A 80 6.91 5.31 20.39
C SER A 80 7.34 5.62 21.83
N TRP A 81 7.47 6.89 22.21
CA TRP A 81 7.91 7.29 23.56
C TRP A 81 6.73 7.46 24.53
N HIS A 82 5.63 8.06 24.08
CA HIS A 82 4.48 8.34 24.93
C HIS A 82 3.36 7.28 24.81
N GLY A 83 3.41 6.39 23.81
CA GLY A 83 2.49 5.26 23.68
C GLY A 83 1.03 5.63 23.36
N ILE A 84 0.75 6.88 22.96
CA ILE A 84 -0.59 7.31 22.58
C ILE A 84 -0.84 6.87 21.14
N SER A 85 -1.95 6.17 20.91
CA SER A 85 -2.35 5.76 19.56
C SER A 85 -2.51 6.99 18.65
N ILE A 86 -1.96 6.89 17.44
CA ILE A 86 -1.98 7.94 16.42
C ILE A 86 -3.40 8.45 16.17
N GLY A 87 -4.40 7.56 16.20
CA GLY A 87 -5.81 7.94 16.02
C GLY A 87 -6.29 8.97 17.06
N TRP A 88 -5.87 8.83 18.32
CA TRP A 88 -6.20 9.79 19.38
C TRP A 88 -5.50 11.13 19.19
N LEU A 89 -4.27 11.15 18.66
CA LEU A 89 -3.57 12.39 18.35
C LEU A 89 -4.34 13.24 17.32
N PHE A 90 -4.90 12.60 16.29
CA PHE A 90 -5.76 13.28 15.32
C PHE A 90 -7.05 13.81 15.95
N VAL A 91 -7.69 13.02 16.82
CA VAL A 91 -8.89 13.48 17.57
C VAL A 91 -8.57 14.69 18.42
N PHE A 92 -7.46 14.67 19.18
CA PHE A 92 -7.05 15.81 19.99
C PHE A 92 -6.76 17.05 19.15
N ALA A 93 -6.08 16.90 18.01
CA ALA A 93 -5.82 18.02 17.11
C ALA A 93 -7.14 18.64 16.59
N ALA A 94 -8.11 17.82 16.19
CA ALA A 94 -9.43 18.29 15.75
C ALA A 94 -10.19 19.03 16.86
N VAL A 95 -10.20 18.48 18.09
CA VAL A 95 -10.82 19.12 19.26
C VAL A 95 -10.18 20.48 19.56
N ILE A 96 -8.84 20.56 19.53
CA ILE A 96 -8.10 21.81 19.74
C ILE A 96 -8.51 22.86 18.69
N MET A 97 -8.64 22.47 17.42
CA MET A 97 -9.07 23.38 16.35
C MET A 97 -10.50 23.91 16.54
N MET A 98 -11.37 23.19 17.25
CA MET A 98 -12.75 23.59 17.56
C MET A 98 -12.91 24.43 18.84
N LEU A 99 -11.85 24.59 19.66
CA LEU A 99 -11.94 25.34 20.92
C LEU A 99 -12.30 26.82 20.66
N PRO A 100 -13.14 27.46 21.50
CA PRO A 100 -13.66 28.80 21.25
C PRO A 100 -12.60 29.91 21.13
N GLY A 101 -11.40 29.72 21.67
CA GLY A 101 -10.27 30.64 21.51
C GLY A 101 -9.44 30.43 20.23
N ILE A 102 -9.57 29.28 19.58
CA ILE A 102 -8.87 28.90 18.35
C ILE A 102 -9.82 29.01 17.16
N ASN A 103 -11.01 28.42 17.28
CA ASN A 103 -12.16 28.54 16.39
C ASN A 103 -11.80 28.44 14.90
N LEU A 104 -10.93 27.47 14.57
CA LEU A 104 -10.46 27.18 13.21
C LEU A 104 -11.44 26.28 12.46
N VAL A 105 -12.22 25.48 13.18
CA VAL A 105 -13.24 24.57 12.63
C VAL A 105 -14.60 24.93 13.22
N LYS A 106 -15.56 25.23 12.35
CA LYS A 106 -16.96 25.54 12.69
C LYS A 106 -17.82 24.28 12.59
N GLN A 107 -19.03 24.34 13.17
CA GLN A 107 -20.00 23.24 13.04
C GLN A 107 -20.39 22.94 11.59
N GLU A 108 -20.37 23.95 10.71
CA GLU A 108 -20.65 23.79 9.28
C GLU A 108 -19.60 22.92 8.59
N ASP A 109 -18.33 23.06 8.97
CA ASP A 109 -17.23 22.29 8.40
C ASP A 109 -17.36 20.80 8.75
N VAL A 110 -17.82 20.48 9.98
CA VAL A 110 -18.07 19.11 10.42
C VAL A 110 -19.20 18.46 9.60
N LYS A 111 -20.22 19.22 9.20
CA LYS A 111 -21.32 18.71 8.37
C LYS A 111 -20.88 18.37 6.94
N GLN A 112 -19.77 18.92 6.46
CA GLN A 112 -19.22 18.63 5.14
C GLN A 112 -18.39 17.34 5.10
N ILE A 113 -18.15 16.70 6.24
CA ILE A 113 -17.45 15.41 6.29
C ILE A 113 -18.25 14.35 5.53
N ASN A 114 -17.57 13.59 4.67
CA ASN A 114 -18.17 12.48 3.93
C ASN A 114 -18.37 11.26 4.86
N TYR A 115 -19.41 11.29 5.69
CA TYR A 115 -19.76 10.20 6.60
C TYR A 115 -20.10 8.90 5.87
N THR A 116 -20.70 8.99 4.68
CA THR A 116 -20.98 7.83 3.82
C THR A 116 -19.70 7.10 3.48
N PHE A 117 -18.64 7.84 3.13
CA PHE A 117 -17.33 7.25 2.87
C PHE A 117 -16.73 6.62 4.13
N ILE A 118 -16.80 7.29 5.29
CA ILE A 118 -16.31 6.73 6.56
C ILE A 118 -17.01 5.40 6.87
N LEU A 119 -18.33 5.33 6.74
CA LEU A 119 -19.10 4.10 6.95
C LEU A 119 -18.72 3.01 5.94
N PHE A 120 -18.52 3.37 4.67
CA PHE A 120 -18.03 2.45 3.64
C PHE A 120 -16.66 1.87 4.00
N VAL A 121 -15.72 2.71 4.46
CA VAL A 121 -14.40 2.27 4.94
C VAL A 121 -14.52 1.28 6.09
N VAL A 122 -15.31 1.63 7.11
CA VAL A 122 -15.52 0.77 8.27
C VAL A 122 -16.13 -0.57 7.85
N ALA A 123 -17.13 -0.56 6.97
CA ALA A 123 -17.77 -1.77 6.46
C ALA A 123 -16.78 -2.67 5.71
N CYS A 124 -16.02 -2.13 4.76
CA CYS A 124 -15.06 -2.94 3.99
C CYS A 124 -13.92 -3.49 4.86
N LEU A 125 -13.39 -2.71 5.80
CA LEU A 125 -12.38 -3.18 6.75
C LEU A 125 -12.94 -4.28 7.67
N THR A 126 -14.19 -4.15 8.12
CA THR A 126 -14.85 -5.15 8.96
C THR A 126 -15.01 -6.48 8.22
N ILE A 127 -15.40 -6.47 6.94
CA ILE A 127 -15.49 -7.67 6.10
C ILE A 127 -14.13 -8.39 6.03
N GLY A 128 -13.04 -7.64 5.82
CA GLY A 128 -11.68 -8.19 5.83
C GLY A 128 -11.34 -8.83 7.18
N ILE A 129 -11.57 -8.13 8.29
CA ILE A 129 -11.29 -8.63 9.65
C ILE A 129 -12.06 -9.92 9.96
N VAL A 130 -13.35 -10.00 9.62
CA VAL A 130 -14.18 -11.20 9.85
C VAL A 130 -13.70 -12.36 8.96
N SER A 131 -13.28 -12.09 7.72
CA SER A 131 -12.71 -13.11 6.84
C SER A 131 -11.45 -13.74 7.43
N VAL A 132 -10.61 -12.94 8.10
CA VAL A 132 -9.44 -13.41 8.84
C VAL A 132 -9.86 -14.34 9.99
N SER A 133 -10.82 -13.92 10.82
CA SER A 133 -11.23 -14.68 12.02
C SER A 133 -11.91 -16.01 11.69
N MET A 134 -12.56 -16.11 10.53
CA MET A 134 -13.12 -17.36 10.00
C MET A 134 -12.06 -18.32 9.44
N GLY A 135 -10.78 -17.93 9.39
CA GLY A 135 -9.70 -18.79 8.89
C GLY A 135 -9.67 -18.93 7.36
N VAL A 136 -10.36 -18.04 6.62
CA VAL A 136 -10.38 -18.05 5.14
C VAL A 136 -8.97 -17.98 4.57
N GLY A 137 -8.11 -17.17 5.19
CA GLY A 137 -6.72 -17.05 4.75
C GLY A 137 -5.93 -18.37 4.88
N GLN A 138 -6.12 -19.10 5.99
CA GLN A 138 -5.46 -20.40 6.19
C GLN A 138 -6.00 -21.46 5.23
N PHE A 139 -7.31 -21.44 4.97
CA PHE A 139 -7.94 -22.32 3.99
C PHE A 139 -7.37 -22.10 2.58
N ILE A 140 -7.31 -20.85 2.12
CA ILE A 140 -6.76 -20.49 0.80
C ILE A 140 -5.29 -20.92 0.72
N ALA A 141 -4.50 -20.62 1.74
CA ALA A 141 -3.09 -21.02 1.76
C ALA A 141 -2.93 -22.53 1.65
N ASN A 142 -3.61 -23.31 2.49
CA ASN A 142 -3.52 -24.78 2.46
C ASN A 142 -3.94 -25.36 1.09
N ALA A 143 -4.95 -24.79 0.44
CA ALA A 143 -5.36 -25.20 -0.91
C ALA A 143 -4.25 -24.93 -1.95
N PHE A 144 -3.58 -23.77 -1.87
CA PHE A 144 -2.49 -23.41 -2.78
C PHE A 144 -1.20 -24.20 -2.54
N LEU A 145 -0.87 -24.52 -1.28
CA LEU A 145 0.32 -25.31 -0.93
C LEU A 145 0.32 -26.70 -1.59
N ASN A 146 -0.85 -27.29 -1.81
CA ASN A 146 -0.98 -28.60 -2.45
C ASN A 146 -0.77 -28.59 -3.97
N ILE A 147 -0.67 -27.41 -4.60
CA ILE A 147 -0.59 -27.26 -6.07
C ILE A 147 0.87 -27.01 -6.54
N ILE A 148 1.77 -26.60 -5.63
CA ILE A 148 3.15 -26.25 -5.97
C ILE A 148 3.98 -27.54 -6.10
N ASN A 149 4.34 -27.92 -7.33
CA ASN A 149 5.07 -29.15 -7.67
C ASN A 149 6.61 -28.98 -7.79
N GLY A 150 7.16 -27.90 -7.23
CA GLY A 150 8.61 -27.78 -6.95
C GLY A 150 9.50 -27.16 -8.02
N SER A 151 9.03 -26.86 -9.23
CA SER A 151 9.84 -26.05 -10.16
C SER A 151 9.90 -24.59 -9.70
N LEU A 152 11.01 -23.89 -9.99
CA LEU A 152 11.18 -22.48 -9.63
C LEU A 152 10.04 -21.59 -10.15
N ILE A 153 9.70 -21.75 -11.43
CA ILE A 153 8.67 -20.93 -12.10
C ILE A 153 7.30 -21.21 -11.49
N GLN A 154 6.94 -22.48 -11.26
CA GLN A 154 5.66 -22.81 -10.62
C GLN A 154 5.58 -22.30 -9.18
N THR A 155 6.68 -22.38 -8.43
CA THR A 155 6.75 -21.88 -7.05
C THR A 155 6.56 -20.37 -7.01
N ILE A 156 7.30 -19.63 -7.85
CA ILE A 156 7.17 -18.16 -7.96
C ILE A 156 5.75 -17.78 -8.40
N THR A 157 5.23 -18.42 -9.45
CA THR A 157 3.88 -18.10 -9.97
C THR A 157 2.79 -18.44 -8.96
N GLY A 158 2.91 -19.58 -8.29
CA GLY A 158 1.96 -20.01 -7.26
C GLY A 158 1.98 -19.10 -6.04
N VAL A 159 3.16 -18.70 -5.57
CA VAL A 159 3.31 -17.75 -4.45
C VAL A 159 2.82 -16.35 -4.83
N TRP A 160 3.05 -15.92 -6.07
CA TRP A 160 2.46 -14.67 -6.56
C TRP A 160 0.92 -14.74 -6.55
N GLY A 161 0.35 -15.83 -7.08
CA GLY A 161 -1.11 -16.03 -7.09
C GLY A 161 -1.70 -16.09 -5.68
N LEU A 162 -1.02 -16.77 -4.75
CA LEU A 162 -1.40 -16.78 -3.34
C LEU A 162 -1.38 -15.37 -2.76
N GLY A 163 -0.31 -14.59 -2.96
CA GLY A 163 -0.20 -13.21 -2.47
C GLY A 163 -1.28 -12.29 -3.06
N PHE A 164 -1.57 -12.43 -4.35
CA PHE A 164 -2.63 -11.67 -4.99
C PHE A 164 -4.02 -12.00 -4.43
N LEU A 165 -4.33 -13.29 -4.25
CA LEU A 165 -5.65 -13.72 -3.77
C LEU A 165 -5.84 -13.52 -2.26
N ILE A 166 -4.78 -13.66 -1.46
CA ILE A 166 -4.87 -13.49 -0.02
C ILE A 166 -5.19 -12.05 0.36
N ASN A 167 -4.81 -11.06 -0.47
CA ASN A 167 -5.13 -9.64 -0.26
C ASN A 167 -6.64 -9.34 -0.18
N PHE A 168 -7.47 -10.13 -0.86
CA PHE A 168 -8.92 -9.99 -0.77
C PHE A 168 -9.46 -10.37 0.62
N ALA A 169 -8.70 -11.16 1.39
CA ALA A 169 -9.07 -11.59 2.73
C ALA A 169 -8.26 -10.88 3.84
N LEU A 170 -6.97 -10.62 3.60
CA LEU A 170 -6.02 -10.07 4.57
C LEU A 170 -5.42 -8.77 4.07
N THR A 171 -5.11 -7.85 4.97
CA THR A 171 -4.26 -6.71 4.61
C THR A 171 -2.84 -7.18 4.28
N PRO A 172 -2.08 -6.46 3.42
CA PRO A 172 -0.72 -6.81 3.05
C PRO A 172 0.17 -7.11 4.26
N LEU A 173 0.11 -6.30 5.31
CA LEU A 173 0.93 -6.49 6.52
C LEU A 173 0.54 -7.74 7.31
N ALA A 174 -0.75 -8.06 7.40
CA ALA A 174 -1.24 -9.27 8.06
C ALA A 174 -0.83 -10.52 7.27
N ALA A 175 -1.01 -10.50 5.95
CA ALA A 175 -0.60 -11.59 5.06
C ALA A 175 0.91 -11.82 5.10
N TYR A 176 1.71 -10.74 5.04
CA TYR A 176 3.16 -10.80 5.17
C TYR A 176 3.57 -11.50 6.48
N SER A 177 2.98 -11.10 7.60
CA SER A 177 3.29 -11.67 8.92
C SER A 177 2.87 -13.13 9.06
N ALA A 178 1.70 -13.50 8.52
CA ALA A 178 1.17 -14.87 8.62
C ALA A 178 1.90 -15.87 7.71
N PHE A 179 2.30 -15.44 6.51
CA PHE A 179 2.74 -16.35 5.46
C PHE A 179 4.24 -16.33 5.15
N SER A 180 5.02 -15.38 5.67
CA SER A 180 6.47 -15.35 5.41
C SER A 180 7.19 -16.64 5.82
N ALA A 181 6.91 -17.17 7.02
CA ALA A 181 7.53 -18.39 7.51
C ALA A 181 7.16 -19.67 6.71
N PRO A 182 5.87 -19.96 6.43
CA PRO A 182 5.53 -21.11 5.60
C PRO A 182 6.05 -20.97 4.17
N ILE A 183 6.09 -19.77 3.59
CA ILE A 183 6.63 -19.55 2.24
C ILE A 183 8.12 -19.89 2.17
N VAL A 184 8.90 -19.50 3.18
CA VAL A 184 10.32 -19.89 3.26
C VAL A 184 10.47 -21.41 3.34
N SER A 185 9.64 -22.06 4.15
CA SER A 185 9.69 -23.51 4.36
C SER A 185 9.41 -24.28 3.07
N ILE A 186 8.48 -23.80 2.24
CA ILE A 186 8.20 -24.38 0.91
C ILE A 186 9.42 -24.25 0.00
N ALA A 187 10.00 -23.04 -0.08
CA ALA A 187 11.15 -22.80 -0.94
C ALA A 187 12.32 -23.72 -0.55
N GLN A 188 12.59 -23.85 0.75
CA GLN A 188 13.61 -24.77 1.27
C GLN A 188 13.28 -26.24 0.96
N GLY A 189 12.01 -26.65 1.08
CA GLY A 189 11.56 -28.01 0.76
C GLY A 189 11.82 -28.41 -0.70
N PHE A 190 11.80 -27.44 -1.62
CA PHE A 190 12.14 -27.64 -3.03
C PHE A 190 13.60 -27.29 -3.37
N SER A 191 14.45 -27.04 -2.37
CA SER A 191 15.83 -26.60 -2.57
C SER A 191 15.96 -25.32 -3.43
N ILE A 192 14.95 -24.45 -3.37
CA ILE A 192 14.92 -23.14 -4.02
C ILE A 192 15.40 -22.09 -3.03
N ASN A 193 16.15 -21.09 -3.51
CA ASN A 193 16.50 -19.92 -2.70
C ASN A 193 15.22 -19.21 -2.22
N PRO A 194 14.99 -19.07 -0.90
CA PRO A 194 13.76 -18.47 -0.36
C PRO A 194 13.63 -16.97 -0.62
N LEU A 195 14.72 -16.26 -0.93
CA LEU A 195 14.71 -14.81 -1.13
C LEU A 195 13.85 -14.38 -2.34
N PRO A 196 14.09 -14.88 -3.58
CA PRO A 196 13.19 -14.67 -4.72
C PRO A 196 11.72 -14.93 -4.41
N VAL A 197 11.43 -16.01 -3.68
CA VAL A 197 10.07 -16.44 -3.37
C VAL A 197 9.38 -15.44 -2.41
N ILE A 198 10.08 -15.00 -1.35
CA ILE A 198 9.59 -13.93 -0.47
C ILE A 198 9.41 -12.62 -1.24
N TYR A 199 10.36 -12.24 -2.09
CA TYR A 199 10.27 -10.99 -2.84
C TYR A 199 9.06 -10.98 -3.77
N THR A 200 8.81 -12.10 -4.45
CA THR A 200 7.59 -12.31 -5.23
C THR A 200 6.34 -12.20 -4.36
N PHE A 201 6.33 -12.79 -3.17
CA PHE A 201 5.19 -12.69 -2.26
C PHE A 201 4.90 -11.24 -1.86
N ILE A 202 5.92 -10.50 -1.40
CA ILE A 202 5.81 -9.08 -1.05
C ILE A 202 5.28 -8.28 -2.25
N HIS A 203 5.85 -8.51 -3.44
CA HIS A 203 5.43 -7.80 -4.64
C HIS A 203 3.99 -8.12 -5.04
N ALA A 204 3.51 -9.34 -4.79
CA ALA A 204 2.12 -9.74 -5.00
C ALA A 204 1.17 -9.06 -4.00
N LEU A 205 1.59 -8.90 -2.74
CA LEU A 205 0.80 -8.21 -1.71
C LEU A 205 0.59 -6.71 -2.02
N GLU A 206 1.46 -6.09 -2.83
CA GLU A 206 1.27 -4.72 -3.31
C GLU A 206 0.25 -4.62 -4.47
N GLN A 207 -0.23 -5.75 -5.00
CA GLN A 207 -1.23 -5.77 -6.07
C GLN A 207 -2.64 -5.78 -5.48
N VAL A 208 -3.13 -4.58 -5.13
CA VAL A 208 -4.44 -4.39 -4.52
C VAL A 208 -5.51 -4.05 -5.54
N VAL A 209 -6.57 -4.84 -5.66
CA VAL A 209 -7.63 -4.64 -6.68
C VAL A 209 -8.72 -3.72 -6.19
N PHE A 210 -9.07 -3.85 -4.91
CA PHE A 210 -10.08 -3.05 -4.25
C PHE A 210 -9.47 -2.11 -3.21
N PRO A 211 -10.03 -0.90 -3.03
CA PRO A 211 -9.44 0.08 -2.11
C PRO A 211 -9.31 -0.42 -0.67
N TYR A 212 -10.20 -1.30 -0.20
CA TYR A 212 -10.20 -1.77 1.19
C TYR A 212 -9.04 -2.67 1.56
N GLU A 213 -8.39 -3.29 0.57
CA GLU A 213 -7.30 -4.23 0.78
C GLU A 213 -6.11 -3.51 1.45
N TYR A 214 -5.97 -2.19 1.24
CA TYR A 214 -4.91 -1.40 1.84
C TYR A 214 -5.36 0.00 2.27
N ALA A 215 -5.26 0.28 3.57
CA ALA A 215 -5.81 1.48 4.19
C ALA A 215 -5.33 2.81 3.58
N PRO A 216 -4.05 3.03 3.23
CA PRO A 216 -3.62 4.28 2.57
C PRO A 216 -4.31 4.51 1.24
N VAL A 217 -4.53 3.44 0.47
CA VAL A 217 -5.21 3.49 -0.84
C VAL A 217 -6.70 3.80 -0.66
N LEU A 218 -7.32 3.19 0.35
CA LEU A 218 -8.70 3.47 0.72
C LEU A 218 -8.93 4.95 1.03
N ILE A 219 -8.03 5.58 1.79
CA ILE A 219 -8.12 7.01 2.14
C ILE A 219 -8.11 7.88 0.88
N ILE A 220 -7.21 7.62 -0.07
CA ILE A 220 -7.12 8.38 -1.33
C ILE A 220 -8.40 8.20 -2.14
N PHE A 221 -8.88 6.96 -2.25
CA PHE A 221 -10.15 6.66 -2.93
C PHE A 221 -11.34 7.40 -2.28
N GLY A 222 -11.26 7.65 -0.98
CA GLY A 222 -12.27 8.35 -0.21
C GLY A 222 -12.53 9.81 -0.51
N TYR A 223 -11.56 10.48 -1.14
CA TYR A 223 -11.77 11.83 -1.65
C TYR A 223 -12.76 11.86 -2.82
N GLY A 224 -13.21 10.71 -3.34
CA GLY A 224 -14.18 10.63 -4.43
C GLY A 224 -13.62 11.06 -5.78
N MET A 225 -12.31 11.26 -5.88
CA MET A 225 -11.63 11.68 -7.10
C MET A 225 -11.44 10.53 -8.11
N ILE A 226 -11.69 9.28 -7.70
CA ILE A 226 -11.48 8.08 -8.52
C ILE A 226 -12.73 7.21 -8.44
N SER A 227 -13.27 6.81 -9.59
CA SER A 227 -14.38 5.84 -9.63
C SER A 227 -13.89 4.41 -9.38
N MET A 228 -14.71 3.58 -8.73
CA MET A 228 -14.37 2.18 -8.41
C MET A 228 -13.98 1.38 -9.66
N GLY A 229 -14.69 1.58 -10.78
CA GLY A 229 -14.39 0.91 -12.04
C GLY A 229 -13.02 1.29 -12.62
N ARG A 230 -12.64 2.59 -12.59
CA ARG A 230 -11.32 3.04 -13.04
C ARG A 230 -10.22 2.52 -12.12
N PHE A 231 -10.46 2.55 -10.81
CA PHE A 231 -9.55 2.02 -9.80
C PHE A 231 -9.28 0.53 -10.01
N ALA A 232 -10.32 -0.30 -10.05
CA ALA A 232 -10.17 -1.76 -10.22
C ALA A 232 -9.52 -2.10 -11.56
N LYS A 233 -9.93 -1.43 -12.66
CA LYS A 233 -9.33 -1.62 -13.98
C LYS A 233 -7.82 -1.35 -13.98
N TYR A 234 -7.39 -0.22 -13.41
CA TYR A 234 -5.98 0.12 -13.31
C TYR A 234 -5.19 -0.95 -12.53
N ASN A 235 -5.70 -1.33 -11.35
CA ASN A 235 -5.00 -2.27 -10.48
C ASN A 235 -4.95 -3.69 -11.04
N ILE A 236 -5.99 -4.15 -11.76
CA ILE A 236 -5.96 -5.44 -12.46
C ILE A 236 -4.90 -5.44 -13.57
N ILE A 237 -4.84 -4.38 -14.38
CA ILE A 237 -3.80 -4.24 -15.41
C ILE A 237 -2.42 -4.24 -14.74
N ARG A 238 -2.27 -3.50 -13.64
CA ARG A 238 -1.02 -3.46 -12.85
C ARG A 238 -0.62 -4.83 -12.31
N ALA A 239 -1.58 -5.63 -11.83
CA ALA A 239 -1.33 -6.99 -11.36
C ALA A 239 -0.87 -7.92 -12.49
N ILE A 240 -1.52 -7.86 -13.66
CA ILE A 240 -1.11 -8.64 -14.84
C ILE A 240 0.32 -8.28 -15.26
N ILE A 241 0.65 -6.99 -15.29
CA ILE A 241 1.99 -6.50 -15.60
C ILE A 241 2.99 -6.94 -14.54
N SER A 242 2.60 -6.94 -13.25
CA SER A 242 3.45 -7.44 -12.16
C SER A 242 3.84 -8.89 -12.39
N LEU A 243 2.87 -9.77 -12.66
CA LEU A 243 3.16 -11.18 -12.93
C LEU A 243 4.05 -11.35 -14.16
N ALA A 244 3.73 -10.65 -15.26
CA ALA A 244 4.52 -10.69 -16.48
C ALA A 244 5.97 -10.20 -16.24
N CYS A 245 6.14 -9.11 -15.50
CA CYS A 245 7.46 -8.58 -15.15
C CYS A 245 8.22 -9.55 -14.26
N ILE A 246 7.58 -10.20 -13.29
CA ILE A 246 8.24 -11.18 -12.44
C ILE A 246 8.81 -12.32 -13.28
N LEU A 247 8.02 -12.84 -14.21
CA LEU A 247 8.43 -13.96 -15.06
C LEU A 247 9.48 -13.57 -16.11
N ALA A 248 9.32 -12.41 -16.75
CA ALA A 248 10.14 -12.00 -17.89
C ALA A 248 11.35 -11.13 -17.52
N ILE A 249 11.36 -10.51 -16.33
CA ILE A 249 12.38 -9.53 -15.92
C ILE A 249 13.00 -9.94 -14.59
N PHE A 250 12.21 -10.16 -13.52
CA PHE A 250 12.79 -10.48 -12.20
C PHE A 250 13.50 -11.83 -12.21
N ILE A 251 12.88 -12.91 -12.72
CA ILE A 251 13.52 -14.23 -12.77
C ILE A 251 14.83 -14.19 -13.58
N PRO A 252 14.87 -13.67 -14.83
CA PRO A 252 16.12 -13.54 -15.56
C PRO A 252 17.15 -12.69 -14.84
N TYR A 253 16.74 -11.58 -14.22
CA TYR A 253 17.64 -10.74 -13.44
C TYR A 253 18.26 -11.49 -12.26
N TRP A 254 17.43 -12.22 -11.51
CA TRP A 254 17.90 -13.03 -10.39
C TRP A 254 18.86 -14.15 -10.83
N LYS A 255 18.65 -14.73 -12.01
CA LYS A 255 19.63 -15.66 -12.62
C LYS A 255 20.95 -14.98 -12.95
N LEU A 256 20.90 -13.75 -13.49
CA LEU A 256 22.12 -12.98 -13.84
C LEU A 256 22.97 -12.64 -12.62
N ILE A 257 22.35 -12.33 -11.49
CA ILE A 257 23.06 -12.04 -10.23
C ILE A 257 23.36 -13.29 -9.38
N GLY A 258 23.01 -14.48 -9.87
CA GLY A 258 23.27 -15.76 -9.19
C GLY A 258 22.40 -16.03 -7.96
N LEU A 259 21.22 -15.41 -7.88
CA LEU A 259 20.28 -15.59 -6.76
C LEU A 259 19.38 -16.83 -6.93
N VAL A 260 19.15 -17.28 -8.17
CA VAL A 260 18.40 -18.49 -8.56
C VAL A 260 19.02 -19.21 -9.74
#